data_AF-A0AAU0QXX0-F1
#
_entry.id   AF-A0AAU0QXX0-F1
#
_cell.length_a   1.000
_cell.length_b   1.000
_cell.length_c   1.000
_cell.angle_alpha   90.00
_cell.angle_beta   90.00
_cell.angle_gamma   90.00
#
_symmetry.space_group_name_H-M   'P 1'
#
loop_
_entity.id
_entity.type
_entity.pdbx_description
1 polymer ?
#
loop_
_entity_poly.entity_id
_entity_poly.type
_entity_poly.pdbx_seq_one_letter_code
_entity_poly.pdbx_strand_id
1 'polypeptide(L)'
;MKKYILYPLILLTFLLLSACSNSAQPKEENDVQSIKDVAIKIPETIFTSSKKNEAINEDEMKQNIKTYLDYSGELDENIVPLSSAMSDEEVTESDREKLKQLVDLAQQNDANFLNFISNNTIPDDYKQPSKKIHDYISSSTALSVELEQELDKLAQDGNLFKTDFSFTKRFEKVNGRKQKEIETFLKEKNIETEYFRK
;
A
#
# COMPACT_ATOMS: atom_id res chain seq x y z
N MET A 1 13.50 50.32 52.43
CA MET A 1 12.33 51.16 52.04
C MET A 1 11.96 50.81 50.61
N LYS A 2 10.70 50.39 50.40
CA LYS A 2 10.08 50.16 49.08
C LYS A 2 10.14 51.42 48.22
N LYS A 3 10.16 51.23 46.90
CA LYS A 3 9.22 51.89 45.97
C LYS A 3 9.23 51.18 44.61
N TYR A 4 8.14 50.48 44.34
CA TYR A 4 7.71 50.07 43.02
C TYR A 4 7.09 51.27 42.32
N ILE A 5 7.47 51.53 41.06
CA ILE A 5 6.81 52.47 40.15
C ILE A 5 6.88 51.76 38.79
N LEU A 6 5.88 50.97 38.42
CA LEU A 6 4.63 51.32 37.73
C LEU A 6 4.90 51.94 36.34
N TYR A 7 4.75 51.07 35.34
CA TYR A 7 4.79 51.33 33.90
C TYR A 7 3.67 52.30 33.48
N PRO A 8 3.91 53.19 32.50
CA PRO A 8 2.86 53.59 31.58
C PRO A 8 3.21 53.16 30.15
N LEU A 9 2.30 52.36 29.61
CA LEU A 9 2.08 52.05 28.21
C LEU A 9 1.96 53.36 27.40
N ILE A 10 2.92 53.66 26.52
CA ILE A 10 2.70 54.56 25.37
C ILE A 10 3.37 53.96 24.14
N LEU A 11 2.48 53.54 23.25
CA LEU A 11 2.59 53.36 21.81
C LEU A 11 3.69 54.23 21.16
N LEU A 12 4.71 53.59 20.59
CA LEU A 12 5.44 54.19 19.48
C LEU A 12 5.83 53.08 18.49
N THR A 13 4.92 52.87 17.57
CA THR A 13 5.10 52.18 16.30
C THR A 13 6.28 52.82 15.55
N PHE A 14 7.48 52.24 15.68
CA PHE A 14 8.52 52.45 14.70
C PHE A 14 8.31 51.46 13.56
N LEU A 15 7.73 52.01 12.50
CA LEU A 15 7.74 51.51 11.13
C LEU A 15 9.17 51.11 10.75
N LEU A 16 9.53 49.85 10.96
CA LEU A 16 10.55 49.22 10.13
C LEU A 16 9.85 48.81 8.84
N LEU A 17 9.82 49.75 7.89
CA LEU A 17 9.67 49.44 6.47
C LEU A 17 10.92 48.69 6.03
N SER A 18 11.06 47.44 6.49
CA SER A 18 11.83 46.45 5.75
C SER A 18 11.06 46.27 4.46
N ALA A 19 11.61 46.80 3.37
CA ALA A 19 11.16 46.53 2.04
C ALA A 19 10.92 45.01 1.91
N CYS A 20 9.64 44.62 1.86
CA CYS A 20 9.25 43.42 1.16
C CYS A 20 9.67 43.67 -0.29
N SER A 21 10.94 43.40 -0.61
CA SER A 21 11.30 43.08 -1.97
C SER A 21 10.29 42.02 -2.40
N ASN A 22 9.67 42.22 -3.55
CA ASN A 22 8.99 41.19 -4.30
C ASN A 22 10.01 40.08 -4.63
N SER A 23 10.43 39.30 -3.64
CA SER A 23 10.74 37.91 -3.84
C SER A 23 9.37 37.28 -3.99
N ALA A 24 8.93 37.19 -5.24
CA ALA A 24 7.93 36.21 -5.61
C ALA A 24 8.24 34.95 -4.79
N GLN A 25 7.33 34.59 -3.89
CA GLN A 25 7.32 33.21 -3.41
C GLN A 25 7.44 32.37 -4.68
N PRO A 26 8.40 31.43 -4.77
CA PRO A 26 8.17 30.34 -5.68
C PRO A 26 6.80 29.84 -5.28
N LYS A 27 5.84 29.94 -6.20
CA LYS A 27 4.77 28.96 -6.17
C LYS A 27 5.55 27.65 -6.20
N GLU A 28 5.62 26.97 -5.06
CA GLU A 28 5.70 25.53 -5.12
C GLU A 28 4.47 25.17 -5.95
N GLU A 29 4.67 25.05 -7.27
CA GLU A 29 4.05 23.98 -8.00
C GLU A 29 4.39 22.75 -7.17
N ASN A 30 3.49 22.43 -6.24
CA ASN A 30 3.26 21.07 -5.87
C ASN A 30 2.88 20.43 -7.20
N ASP A 31 3.90 20.02 -7.95
CA ASP A 31 3.81 19.06 -9.02
C ASP A 31 3.50 17.74 -8.31
N VAL A 32 2.31 17.69 -7.68
CA VAL A 32 1.68 16.43 -7.32
C VAL A 32 1.42 15.85 -8.69
N GLN A 33 2.36 15.01 -9.14
CA GLN A 33 2.19 14.14 -10.29
C GLN A 33 0.74 13.70 -10.26
N SER A 34 -0.04 14.11 -11.26
CA SER A 34 -1.45 13.73 -11.28
C SER A 34 -1.46 12.21 -11.21
N ILE A 35 -2.34 11.61 -10.39
CA ILE A 35 -2.44 10.15 -10.31
C ILE A 35 -2.65 9.56 -11.71
N LYS A 36 -3.22 10.35 -12.64
CA LYS A 36 -3.37 10.08 -14.07
C LYS A 36 -2.06 9.85 -14.84
N ASP A 37 -0.93 10.38 -14.37
CA ASP A 37 0.36 10.25 -15.03
C ASP A 37 1.14 9.01 -14.58
N VAL A 38 0.62 8.25 -13.59
CA VAL A 38 1.19 6.95 -13.22
C VAL A 38 0.80 5.95 -14.30
N ALA A 39 1.78 5.47 -15.05
CA ALA A 39 1.57 4.47 -16.09
C ALA A 39 1.10 3.14 -15.48
N ILE A 40 -0.22 2.93 -15.43
CA ILE A 40 -0.82 1.69 -14.94
C ILE A 40 -0.49 0.54 -15.90
N LYS A 41 0.26 -0.44 -15.41
CA LYS A 41 0.64 -1.67 -16.10
C LYS A 41 -0.05 -2.85 -15.44
N ILE A 42 -0.57 -3.76 -16.26
CA ILE A 42 -1.02 -5.06 -15.78
C ILE A 42 0.19 -6.00 -15.86
N PRO A 43 0.66 -6.56 -14.76
CA PRO A 43 1.75 -7.53 -14.79
C PRO A 43 1.40 -8.70 -15.70
N GLU A 44 2.33 -9.12 -16.55
CA GLU A 44 2.13 -10.27 -17.44
C GLU A 44 2.09 -11.59 -16.67
N THR A 45 2.69 -11.60 -15.47
CA THR A 45 2.86 -12.80 -14.66
C THR A 45 2.65 -12.51 -13.18
N ILE A 46 2.30 -13.56 -12.43
CA ILE A 46 2.19 -13.57 -10.98
C ILE A 46 2.99 -14.76 -10.43
N PHE A 47 3.07 -14.89 -9.09
CA PHE A 47 3.63 -16.07 -8.47
C PHE A 47 2.88 -17.33 -8.94
N THR A 48 3.63 -18.29 -9.45
CA THR A 48 3.10 -19.60 -9.85
C THR A 48 4.09 -20.70 -9.45
N SER A 49 3.56 -21.86 -9.08
CA SER A 49 4.36 -23.07 -8.85
C SER A 49 3.52 -24.29 -9.19
N SER A 50 4.09 -25.22 -9.97
CA SER A 50 3.47 -26.50 -10.26
C SER A 50 3.79 -27.57 -9.22
N LYS A 51 4.64 -27.27 -8.23
CA LYS A 51 5.15 -28.24 -7.26
C LYS A 51 4.09 -28.65 -6.25
N LYS A 52 3.99 -29.96 -6.01
CA LYS A 52 3.04 -30.54 -5.07
C LYS A 52 3.61 -31.80 -4.42
N ASN A 53 3.46 -31.90 -3.10
CA ASN A 53 3.99 -32.97 -2.27
C ASN A 53 5.51 -33.12 -2.36
N GLU A 54 6.22 -32.03 -2.68
CA GLU A 54 7.68 -32.02 -2.77
C GLU A 54 8.32 -31.49 -1.48
N ALA A 55 9.59 -31.86 -1.26
CA ALA A 55 10.43 -31.25 -0.23
C ALA A 55 11.12 -30.01 -0.82
N ILE A 56 10.81 -28.83 -0.28
CA ILE A 56 11.36 -27.55 -0.70
C ILE A 56 12.56 -27.24 0.18
N ASN A 57 13.70 -26.94 -0.44
CA ASN A 57 14.89 -26.53 0.30
C ASN A 57 14.85 -25.03 0.66
N GLU A 58 15.80 -24.60 1.50
CA GLU A 58 15.85 -23.23 1.99
C GLU A 58 16.02 -22.19 0.87
N ASP A 59 16.93 -22.42 -0.08
CA ASP A 59 17.20 -21.46 -1.16
C ASP A 59 15.98 -21.30 -2.08
N GLU A 60 15.31 -22.40 -2.39
CA GLU A 60 14.06 -22.38 -3.13
C GLU A 60 12.97 -21.64 -2.35
N MET A 61 12.87 -21.83 -1.03
CA MET A 61 11.89 -21.11 -0.22
C MET A 61 12.14 -19.60 -0.21
N LYS A 62 13.40 -19.18 -0.07
CA LYS A 62 13.80 -17.76 -0.16
C LYS A 62 13.38 -17.14 -1.48
N GLN A 63 13.68 -17.81 -2.59
CA GLN A 63 13.33 -17.32 -3.91
C GLN A 63 11.81 -17.23 -4.11
N ASN A 64 11.06 -18.24 -3.68
CA ASN A 64 9.60 -18.22 -3.82
C ASN A 64 8.94 -17.13 -2.96
N ILE A 65 9.43 -16.90 -1.74
CA ILE A 65 8.96 -15.78 -0.90
C ILE A 65 9.26 -14.44 -1.58
N LYS A 66 10.48 -14.24 -2.08
CA LYS A 66 10.86 -13.02 -2.80
C LYS A 66 9.93 -12.78 -3.99
N THR A 67 9.79 -13.78 -4.86
CA THR A 67 8.94 -13.69 -6.05
C THR A 67 7.49 -13.36 -5.69
N TYR A 68 6.93 -14.00 -4.66
CA TYR A 68 5.57 -13.71 -4.19
C TYR A 68 5.42 -12.25 -3.71
N LEU A 69 6.34 -11.78 -2.89
CA LEU A 69 6.32 -10.41 -2.37
C LEU A 69 6.51 -9.37 -3.47
N ASP A 70 7.46 -9.58 -4.37
CA ASP A 70 7.73 -8.63 -5.46
C ASP A 70 6.53 -8.49 -6.40
N TYR A 71 5.89 -9.60 -6.80
CA TYR A 71 4.66 -9.51 -7.60
C TYR A 71 3.49 -8.89 -6.85
N SER A 72 3.39 -9.13 -5.54
CA SER A 72 2.40 -8.43 -4.71
C SER A 72 2.64 -6.92 -4.73
N GLY A 73 3.90 -6.50 -4.75
CA GLY A 73 4.31 -5.10 -4.75
C GLY A 73 4.00 -4.43 -6.06
N GLU A 74 4.33 -5.09 -7.17
CA GLU A 74 4.00 -4.63 -8.52
C GLU A 74 2.48 -4.48 -8.70
N LEU A 75 1.68 -5.42 -8.19
CA LEU A 75 0.22 -5.33 -8.22
C LEU A 75 -0.27 -4.15 -7.38
N ASP A 76 0.21 -4.00 -6.14
CA ASP A 76 -0.17 -2.89 -5.24
C ASP A 76 0.19 -1.52 -5.84
N GLU A 77 1.35 -1.40 -6.50
CA GLU A 77 1.78 -0.18 -7.20
C GLU A 77 0.85 0.24 -8.33
N ASN A 78 0.05 -0.67 -8.88
CA ASN A 78 -0.91 -0.36 -9.94
C ASN A 78 -2.34 -0.25 -9.40
N ILE A 79 -2.72 -1.08 -8.42
CA ILE A 79 -4.05 -1.07 -7.80
C ILE A 79 -4.30 0.24 -7.04
N VAL A 80 -3.34 0.67 -6.21
CA VAL A 80 -3.51 1.84 -5.34
C VAL A 80 -3.75 3.14 -6.15
N PRO A 81 -2.90 3.52 -7.12
CA PRO A 81 -3.16 4.72 -7.90
C PRO A 81 -4.42 4.60 -8.76
N LEU A 82 -4.65 3.45 -9.41
CA LEU A 82 -5.83 3.28 -10.25
C LEU A 82 -7.12 3.40 -9.44
N SER A 83 -7.22 2.73 -8.28
CA SER A 83 -8.38 2.84 -7.39
C SER A 83 -8.58 4.26 -6.84
N SER A 84 -7.50 4.99 -6.57
CA SER A 84 -7.57 6.39 -6.12
C SER A 84 -8.15 7.32 -7.20
N ALA A 85 -7.81 7.07 -8.47
CA ALA A 85 -8.32 7.82 -9.61
C ALA A 85 -9.80 7.52 -9.92
N MET A 86 -10.40 6.47 -9.33
CA MET A 86 -11.81 6.08 -9.57
C MET A 86 -12.84 7.09 -9.07
N SER A 87 -12.41 8.09 -8.31
CA SER A 87 -13.26 9.21 -7.86
C SER A 87 -13.36 10.36 -8.87
N ASP A 88 -12.57 10.32 -9.96
CA ASP A 88 -12.57 11.36 -10.99
C ASP A 88 -13.80 11.23 -11.92
N GLU A 89 -14.31 12.37 -12.41
CA GLU A 89 -15.46 12.42 -13.33
C GLU A 89 -15.21 11.73 -14.69
N GLU A 90 -13.95 11.46 -15.04
CA GLU A 90 -13.52 10.92 -16.34
C GLU A 90 -13.32 9.40 -16.35
N VAL A 91 -13.62 8.70 -15.26
CA VAL A 91 -13.37 7.25 -15.12
C VAL A 91 -14.20 6.43 -16.10
N THR A 92 -13.53 5.62 -16.91
CA THR A 92 -14.16 4.81 -17.95
C THR A 92 -14.50 3.40 -17.47
N GLU A 93 -15.33 2.69 -18.24
CA GLU A 93 -15.57 1.25 -18.01
C GLU A 93 -14.28 0.43 -18.15
N SER A 94 -13.41 0.81 -19.09
CA SER A 94 -12.12 0.14 -19.28
C SER A 94 -11.23 0.28 -18.06
N ASP A 95 -11.26 1.41 -17.36
CA ASP A 95 -10.49 1.60 -16.12
C ASP A 95 -11.01 0.69 -15.00
N ARG A 96 -12.34 0.53 -14.90
CA ARG A 96 -12.98 -0.40 -13.94
C ARG A 96 -12.63 -1.85 -14.23
N GLU A 97 -12.74 -2.28 -15.49
CA GLU A 97 -12.32 -3.63 -15.92
C GLU A 97 -10.84 -3.87 -15.60
N LYS A 98 -9.99 -2.87 -15.82
CA LYS A 98 -8.56 -2.94 -15.51
C LYS A 98 -8.29 -3.07 -14.02
N LEU A 99 -8.99 -2.30 -13.18
CA LEU A 99 -8.89 -2.42 -11.73
C LEU A 99 -9.31 -3.80 -11.26
N LYS A 100 -10.46 -4.29 -11.76
CA LYS A 100 -10.94 -5.63 -11.48
C LYS A 100 -9.92 -6.70 -11.86
N GLN A 101 -9.32 -6.59 -13.04
CA GLN A 101 -8.29 -7.53 -13.48
C GLN A 101 -7.06 -7.54 -12.56
N LEU A 102 -6.58 -6.37 -12.13
CA LEU A 102 -5.45 -6.27 -11.20
C LEU A 102 -5.78 -6.90 -9.84
N VAL A 103 -6.98 -6.66 -9.30
CA VAL A 103 -7.44 -7.24 -8.04
C VAL A 103 -7.60 -8.76 -8.15
N ASP A 104 -8.17 -9.26 -9.25
CA ASP A 104 -8.31 -10.69 -9.51
C ASP A 104 -6.92 -11.37 -9.62
N LEU A 105 -5.91 -10.68 -10.18
CA LEU A 105 -4.52 -11.17 -10.22
C LEU A 105 -3.88 -11.20 -8.83
N ALA A 106 -4.12 -10.21 -7.97
CA ALA A 106 -3.64 -10.21 -6.59
C ALA A 106 -4.23 -11.37 -5.77
N GLN A 107 -5.54 -11.63 -5.91
CA GLN A 107 -6.16 -12.80 -5.28
C GLN A 107 -5.56 -14.12 -5.77
N GLN A 108 -5.28 -14.24 -7.06
CA GLN A 108 -4.63 -15.42 -7.62
C GLN A 108 -3.19 -15.58 -7.13
N ASN A 109 -2.43 -14.49 -7.02
CA ASN A 109 -1.07 -14.48 -6.51
C ASN A 109 -1.03 -15.04 -5.06
N ASP A 110 -1.94 -14.57 -4.21
CA ASP A 110 -2.11 -15.05 -2.83
C ASP A 110 -2.50 -16.52 -2.77
N ALA A 111 -3.50 -16.93 -3.56
CA ALA A 111 -3.95 -18.32 -3.61
C ALA A 111 -2.84 -19.27 -4.07
N ASN A 112 -2.05 -18.86 -5.07
CA ASN A 112 -0.92 -19.64 -5.57
C ASN A 112 0.15 -19.82 -4.51
N PHE A 113 0.51 -18.76 -3.78
CA PHE A 113 1.50 -18.85 -2.70
C PHE A 113 1.01 -19.69 -1.53
N LEU A 114 -0.25 -19.51 -1.11
CA LEU A 114 -0.86 -20.35 -0.07
C LEU A 114 -0.86 -21.83 -0.47
N ASN A 115 -1.23 -22.12 -1.71
CA ASN A 115 -1.22 -23.47 -2.24
C ASN A 115 0.19 -24.05 -2.25
N PHE A 116 1.20 -23.26 -2.64
CA PHE A 116 2.59 -23.69 -2.63
C PHE A 116 3.08 -24.07 -1.23
N ILE A 117 2.87 -23.20 -0.22
CA ILE A 117 3.33 -23.47 1.15
C ILE A 117 2.53 -24.54 1.88
N SER A 118 1.27 -24.78 1.48
CA SER A 118 0.39 -25.75 2.12
C SER A 118 0.52 -27.16 1.53
N ASN A 119 0.86 -27.27 0.25
CA ASN A 119 0.92 -28.56 -0.45
C ASN A 119 2.34 -29.13 -0.56
N ASN A 120 3.35 -28.47 0.00
CA ASN A 120 4.73 -28.94 -0.04
C ASN A 120 5.32 -29.03 1.38
N THR A 121 6.34 -29.86 1.56
CA THR A 121 7.12 -29.92 2.79
C THR A 121 8.18 -28.82 2.74
N ILE A 122 7.94 -27.71 3.44
CA ILE A 122 8.88 -26.58 3.56
C ILE A 122 9.70 -26.67 4.85
N PRO A 123 10.86 -25.99 4.95
CA PRO A 123 11.68 -26.02 6.15
C PRO A 123 10.92 -25.51 7.39
N ASP A 124 11.16 -26.12 8.54
CA ASP A 124 10.35 -25.89 9.75
C ASP A 124 10.34 -24.43 10.22
N ASP A 125 11.49 -23.77 10.14
CA ASP A 125 11.69 -22.37 10.48
C ASP A 125 11.07 -21.39 9.47
N TYR A 126 10.63 -21.87 8.30
CA TYR A 126 9.90 -21.08 7.30
C TYR A 126 8.38 -21.21 7.41
N LYS A 127 7.85 -22.24 8.11
CA LYS A 127 6.40 -22.53 8.16
C LYS A 127 5.58 -21.37 8.71
N GLN A 128 5.90 -20.92 9.92
CA GLN A 128 5.17 -19.82 10.56
C GLN A 128 5.41 -18.47 9.87
N PRO A 129 6.66 -18.09 9.53
CA PRO A 129 6.90 -16.84 8.82
C PRO A 129 6.22 -16.75 7.47
N SER A 130 6.24 -17.82 6.66
CA SER A 130 5.59 -17.82 5.33
C SER A 130 4.07 -17.66 5.45
N LYS A 131 3.46 -18.29 6.47
CA LYS A 131 2.03 -18.08 6.77
C LYS A 131 1.75 -16.64 7.19
N LYS A 132 2.60 -16.02 8.03
CA LYS A 132 2.44 -14.62 8.43
C LYS A 132 2.57 -13.67 7.24
N ILE A 133 3.51 -13.93 6.34
CA ILE A 133 3.69 -13.19 5.09
C ILE A 133 2.41 -13.27 4.26
N HIS A 134 1.92 -14.48 3.96
CA HIS A 134 0.66 -14.68 3.26
C HIS A 134 -0.51 -13.95 3.95
N ASP A 135 -0.67 -14.12 5.26
CA ASP A 135 -1.81 -13.54 6.00
C ASP A 135 -1.78 -12.01 5.98
N TYR A 136 -0.60 -11.40 5.99
CA TYR A 136 -0.44 -9.95 5.88
C TYR A 136 -0.82 -9.46 4.48
N ILE A 137 -0.20 -10.03 3.44
CA ILE A 137 -0.41 -9.61 2.05
C ILE A 137 -1.86 -9.89 1.64
N SER A 138 -2.39 -11.09 1.89
CA SER A 138 -3.79 -11.42 1.57
C SER A 138 -4.82 -10.56 2.32
N SER A 139 -4.47 -10.06 3.51
CA SER A 139 -5.32 -9.09 4.20
C SER A 139 -5.27 -7.71 3.54
N SER A 140 -4.14 -7.33 2.94
CA SER A 140 -4.00 -6.14 2.09
C SER A 140 -4.81 -6.30 0.80
N THR A 141 -4.64 -7.42 0.08
CA THR A 141 -5.44 -7.75 -1.10
C THR A 141 -6.94 -7.72 -0.82
N ALA A 142 -7.37 -8.22 0.34
CA ALA A 142 -8.77 -8.19 0.73
C ALA A 142 -9.32 -6.74 0.90
N LEU A 143 -8.50 -5.79 1.33
CA LEU A 143 -8.88 -4.36 1.32
C LEU A 143 -9.13 -3.88 -0.11
N SER A 144 -8.24 -4.23 -1.05
CA SER A 144 -8.40 -3.86 -2.46
C SER A 144 -9.66 -4.47 -3.09
N VAL A 145 -10.00 -5.72 -2.74
CA VAL A 145 -11.25 -6.39 -3.16
C VAL A 145 -12.48 -5.67 -2.61
N GLU A 146 -12.49 -5.37 -1.30
CA GLU A 146 -13.62 -4.66 -0.69
C GLU A 146 -13.78 -3.26 -1.32
N LEU A 147 -12.67 -2.57 -1.65
CA LEU A 147 -12.71 -1.25 -2.30
C LEU A 147 -13.22 -1.33 -3.75
N GLU A 148 -12.72 -2.27 -4.55
CA GLU A 148 -13.16 -2.48 -5.93
C GLU A 148 -14.68 -2.72 -6.01
N GLN A 149 -15.22 -3.54 -5.10
CA GLN A 149 -16.66 -3.79 -5.02
C GLN A 149 -17.49 -2.56 -4.66
N GLU A 150 -16.98 -1.67 -3.79
CA GLU A 150 -17.67 -0.41 -3.48
C GLU A 150 -17.63 0.58 -4.64
N LEU A 151 -16.53 0.61 -5.40
CA LEU A 151 -16.39 1.44 -6.59
C LEU A 151 -17.30 0.97 -7.73
N ASP A 152 -17.47 -0.35 -7.90
CA ASP A 152 -18.44 -0.91 -8.86
C ASP A 152 -19.89 -0.54 -8.50
N LYS A 153 -20.26 -0.66 -7.21
CA LYS A 153 -21.58 -0.22 -6.73
C LYS A 153 -21.83 1.26 -7.00
N LEU A 154 -20.86 2.12 -6.66
CA LEU A 154 -20.93 3.56 -6.92
C LEU A 154 -21.25 3.85 -8.39
N ALA A 155 -20.59 3.16 -9.32
CA ALA A 155 -20.80 3.36 -10.74
C ALA A 155 -22.22 2.96 -11.18
N GLN A 156 -22.81 1.94 -10.54
CA GLN A 156 -24.14 1.42 -10.88
C GLN A 156 -25.30 2.23 -10.26
N ASP A 157 -25.19 2.61 -8.99
CA ASP A 157 -26.30 3.20 -8.22
C ASP A 157 -26.05 4.64 -7.74
N GLY A 158 -24.87 5.20 -8.04
CA GLY A 158 -24.47 6.56 -7.67
C GLY A 158 -24.28 6.76 -6.17
N ASN A 159 -24.27 5.68 -5.37
CA ASN A 159 -24.23 5.75 -3.93
C ASN A 159 -22.99 5.03 -3.39
N LEU A 160 -21.97 5.81 -3.02
CA LEU A 160 -20.97 5.33 -2.08
C LEU A 160 -21.69 5.11 -0.75
N PHE A 161 -21.46 3.99 -0.07
CA PHE A 161 -21.95 3.68 1.28
C PHE A 161 -23.35 3.06 1.42
N LYS A 162 -23.37 1.72 1.47
CA LYS A 162 -24.25 0.93 2.37
C LYS A 162 -23.53 -0.24 3.06
N THR A 163 -22.24 -0.39 2.87
CA THR A 163 -21.50 -1.54 3.40
C THR A 163 -20.88 -1.18 4.75
N ASP A 164 -21.07 -2.07 5.73
CA ASP A 164 -20.36 -2.04 7.00
C ASP A 164 -18.86 -1.99 6.70
N PHE A 165 -18.14 -0.96 7.17
CA PHE A 165 -16.70 -0.77 6.93
C PHE A 165 -15.87 -1.83 7.66
N SER A 166 -15.98 -3.07 7.21
CA SER A 166 -15.21 -4.21 7.69
C SER A 166 -13.72 -4.08 7.40
N PHE A 167 -13.31 -3.14 6.52
CA PHE A 167 -11.93 -2.73 6.31
C PHE A 167 -11.17 -2.53 7.64
N THR A 168 -11.86 -2.00 8.66
CA THR A 168 -11.27 -1.79 10.00
C THR A 168 -10.76 -3.08 10.64
N LYS A 169 -11.43 -4.22 10.42
CA LYS A 169 -11.00 -5.53 10.93
C LYS A 169 -9.73 -6.04 10.25
N ARG A 170 -9.44 -5.59 9.03
CA ARG A 170 -8.22 -5.97 8.29
C ARG A 170 -6.99 -5.23 8.82
N PHE A 171 -7.14 -4.02 9.37
CA PHE A 171 -6.03 -3.27 9.98
C PHE A 171 -5.43 -3.95 11.21
N GLU A 172 -6.17 -4.87 11.86
CA GLU A 172 -5.59 -5.74 12.89
C GLU A 172 -4.49 -6.67 12.34
N LYS A 173 -4.57 -7.00 11.05
CA LYS A 173 -3.62 -7.87 10.35
C LYS A 173 -2.60 -7.09 9.53
N VAL A 174 -3.01 -5.98 8.93
CA VAL A 174 -2.16 -5.08 8.14
C VAL A 174 -1.76 -3.88 9.00
N ASN A 175 -0.68 -4.04 9.78
CA ASN A 175 -0.13 -2.96 10.58
C ASN A 175 1.39 -3.05 10.71
N GLY A 176 2.01 -1.93 11.11
CA GLY A 176 3.47 -1.81 11.22
C GLY A 176 4.12 -2.82 12.17
N ARG A 177 3.41 -3.35 13.18
CA ARG A 177 3.96 -4.41 14.03
C ARG A 177 4.11 -5.71 13.23
N LYS A 178 3.09 -6.09 12.47
CA LYS A 178 3.11 -7.29 11.63
C LYS A 178 4.09 -7.18 10.48
N GLN A 179 4.15 -6.02 9.84
CA GLN A 179 5.18 -5.71 8.85
C GLN A 179 6.59 -5.89 9.44
N LYS A 180 6.88 -5.30 10.61
CA LYS A 180 8.21 -5.42 11.23
C LYS A 180 8.58 -6.86 11.60
N GLU A 181 7.62 -7.68 12.03
CA GLU A 181 7.84 -9.12 12.24
C GLU A 181 8.28 -9.81 10.94
N ILE A 182 7.65 -9.46 9.81
CA ILE A 182 7.99 -10.00 8.48
C ILE A 182 9.37 -9.51 8.04
N GLU A 183 9.63 -8.21 8.08
CA GLU A 183 10.92 -7.61 7.69
C GLU A 183 12.09 -8.17 8.48
N THR A 184 11.89 -8.44 9.77
CA THR A 184 12.92 -9.07 10.63
C THR A 184 13.27 -10.46 10.10
N PHE A 185 12.27 -11.30 9.82
CA PHE A 185 12.49 -12.62 9.25
C PHE A 185 13.16 -12.55 7.87
N LEU A 186 12.70 -11.66 6.99
CA LEU A 186 13.29 -11.48 5.66
C LEU A 186 14.77 -11.11 5.75
N LYS A 187 15.11 -10.18 6.66
CA LYS A 187 16.49 -9.78 6.93
C LYS A 187 17.33 -10.93 7.48
N GLU A 188 16.83 -11.67 8.47
CA GLU A 188 17.51 -12.84 9.03
C GLU A 188 17.81 -13.92 7.98
N LYS A 189 16.91 -14.09 7.01
CA LYS A 189 17.04 -15.06 5.92
C LYS A 189 17.74 -14.50 4.67
N ASN A 190 18.16 -13.24 4.68
CA ASN A 190 18.72 -12.52 3.52
C ASN A 190 17.81 -12.59 2.28
N ILE A 191 16.50 -12.38 2.48
CA ILE A 191 15.51 -12.27 1.42
C ILE A 191 15.30 -10.78 1.16
N GLU A 192 15.84 -10.28 0.05
CA GLU A 192 15.61 -8.92 -0.39
C GLU A 192 14.36 -8.85 -1.29
N THR A 193 13.49 -7.88 -1.04
CA THR A 193 12.24 -7.66 -1.80
C THR A 193 12.02 -6.16 -1.98
N GLU A 194 11.35 -5.80 -3.08
CA GLU A 194 10.94 -4.41 -3.33
C GLU A 194 9.65 -4.04 -2.58
N TYR A 195 8.86 -5.02 -2.10
CA TYR A 195 7.54 -4.77 -1.50
C TYR A 195 7.55 -3.75 -0.35
N PHE A 196 8.57 -3.81 0.51
CA PHE A 196 8.70 -2.94 1.68
C PHE A 196 9.70 -1.78 1.47
N ARG A 197 10.24 -1.60 0.26
CA ARG A 197 11.19 -0.53 -0.08
C ARG A 197 10.41 0.70 -0.59
N LYS A 198 9.69 1.38 0.30
CA LYS A 198 9.00 2.66 0.01
C LYS A 198 9.33 3.72 1.04
#